data_AF-A0A7W2THN3-F1
#
_entry.id   AF-A0A7W2THN3-F1
#
_cell.length_a   1.000
_cell.length_b   1.000
_cell.length_c   1.000
_cell.angle_alpha   90.00
_cell.angle_beta   90.00
_cell.angle_gamma   90.00
#
_symmetry.space_group_name_H-M   'P 1'
#
loop_
_entity.id
_entity.type
_entity.pdbx_description
1 polymer ?
#
loop_
_entity_poly.entity_id
_entity_poly.type
_entity_poly.pdbx_seq_one_letter_code
_entity_poly.pdbx_strand_id
1 'polypeptide(L)'
;MRRGEKQSENSENYVPNDIPLPQRVAKKILIIFLLCYGTYGVYSGTLYLPLGRGEVTFQGNAVYFSFAALLLGALYLLIEIIDHYDKRNNEFSYKRIKGVIKGLAALILLFTIAISAALTQEL
;
A
#
# COMPACT_ATOMS: atom_id res chain seq x y z
N MET A 1 11.85 33.96 25.49
CA MET A 1 11.64 33.20 24.23
C MET A 1 12.96 33.07 23.49
N ARG A 2 13.60 31.89 23.52
CA ARG A 2 14.67 31.51 22.59
C ARG A 2 14.29 30.13 22.05
N ARG A 3 13.67 30.12 20.87
CA ARG A 3 13.38 28.92 20.09
C ARG A 3 14.37 28.92 18.94
N GLY A 4 15.62 28.62 19.27
CA GLY A 4 16.69 28.37 18.32
C GLY A 4 17.34 27.07 18.72
N GLU A 5 17.64 26.24 17.72
CA GLU A 5 18.47 25.04 17.83
C GLU A 5 17.78 23.81 18.43
N LYS A 6 17.02 23.12 17.58
CA LYS A 6 17.03 21.65 17.61
C LYS A 6 17.17 21.13 16.19
N GLN A 7 18.12 20.20 16.04
CA GLN A 7 18.43 19.38 14.87
C GLN A 7 19.47 19.94 13.88
N SER A 8 20.69 20.15 14.39
CA SER A 8 21.92 19.86 13.64
C SER A 8 22.51 18.54 14.14
N GLU A 9 21.68 17.50 14.28
CA GLU A 9 22.13 16.19 14.73
C GLU A 9 22.20 15.29 13.49
N ASN A 10 23.43 15.09 12.99
CA ASN A 10 23.83 14.06 12.02
C ASN A 10 23.75 14.37 10.50
N SER A 11 24.02 15.61 10.06
CA SER A 11 24.12 15.95 8.62
C SER A 11 25.41 15.50 7.94
N GLU A 12 26.46 15.11 8.70
CA GLU A 12 27.77 14.80 8.10
C GLU A 12 27.88 13.39 7.49
N ASN A 13 26.93 12.49 7.76
CA ASN A 13 26.91 11.12 7.20
C ASN A 13 25.49 10.64 6.83
N TYR A 14 24.60 11.54 6.42
CA TYR A 14 23.26 11.15 5.95
C TYR A 14 23.33 10.63 4.50
N VAL A 15 22.99 9.36 4.30
CA VAL A 15 22.87 8.74 2.98
C VAL A 15 21.37 8.60 2.64
N PRO A 16 20.86 9.34 1.65
CA PRO A 16 19.47 9.21 1.22
C PRO A 16 19.13 7.79 0.76
N ASN A 17 17.85 7.43 0.87
CA ASN A 17 17.37 6.13 0.42
C ASN A 17 17.48 6.00 -1.11
N ASP A 18 18.38 5.13 -1.59
CA ASP A 18 18.54 4.87 -3.03
C ASP A 18 17.81 3.58 -3.44
N ILE A 19 16.80 3.73 -4.31
CA ILE A 19 16.04 2.62 -4.87
C ILE A 19 16.51 2.39 -6.32
N PRO A 20 16.98 1.18 -6.67
CA PRO A 20 17.39 0.87 -8.03
C PRO A 20 16.32 1.18 -9.07
N LEU A 21 16.72 1.67 -10.25
CA LEU A 21 15.82 2.00 -11.36
C LEU A 21 14.81 0.87 -11.69
N PRO A 22 15.23 -0.41 -11.81
CA PRO A 22 14.29 -1.49 -12.12
C PRO A 22 13.17 -1.64 -11.08
N GLN A 23 13.51 -1.51 -9.80
CA GLN A 23 12.53 -1.59 -8.72
C GLN A 23 11.55 -0.41 -8.76
N ARG A 24 12.04 0.80 -9.08
CA ARG A 24 11.16 1.98 -9.24
C ARG A 24 10.17 1.81 -10.38
N VAL A 25 10.63 1.30 -11.52
CA VAL A 25 9.76 1.04 -12.68
C VAL A 25 8.75 -0.05 -12.35
N ALA A 26 9.16 -1.15 -11.74
CA ALA A 26 8.26 -2.22 -11.32
C ALA A 26 7.17 -1.73 -10.37
N LYS A 27 7.53 -0.89 -9.38
CA LYS A 27 6.54 -0.28 -8.46
C LYS A 27 5.54 0.61 -9.20
N LYS A 28 5.98 1.44 -10.15
CA LYS A 28 5.08 2.27 -10.96
C LYS A 28 4.12 1.43 -11.79
N ILE A 29 4.61 0.39 -12.44
CA ILE A 29 3.79 -0.56 -13.20
C ILE A 29 2.77 -1.24 -12.27
N LEU A 30 3.21 -1.70 -11.09
CA LEU A 30 2.34 -2.34 -10.12
C LEU A 30 1.26 -1.39 -9.60
N ILE A 31 1.58 -0.12 -9.33
CA ILE A 31 0.59 0.90 -8.97
C ILE A 31 -0.49 1.01 -10.05
N ILE A 32 -0.09 1.18 -11.32
CA ILE A 32 -1.02 1.29 -12.45
C ILE A 32 -1.87 0.02 -12.55
N PHE A 33 -1.26 -1.15 -12.44
CA PHE A 33 -1.96 -2.42 -12.44
C PHE A 33 -3.01 -2.51 -11.32
N LEU A 34 -2.65 -2.18 -10.07
CA LEU A 34 -3.58 -2.22 -8.94
C LEU A 34 -4.77 -1.29 -9.14
N LEU A 35 -4.54 -0.08 -9.67
CA LEU A 35 -5.60 0.87 -9.98
C LEU A 35 -6.52 0.34 -11.08
N CYS A 36 -5.97 -0.05 -12.23
CA CYS A 36 -6.76 -0.56 -13.35
C CYS A 36 -7.51 -1.85 -12.99
N TYR A 37 -6.84 -2.79 -12.32
CA TYR A 37 -7.42 -4.07 -11.93
C TYR A 37 -8.55 -3.90 -10.92
N GLY A 38 -8.33 -3.06 -9.91
CA GLY A 38 -9.34 -2.76 -8.91
C GLY A 38 -10.54 -2.01 -9.48
N THR A 39 -10.31 -1.02 -10.35
CA THR A 39 -11.39 -0.32 -11.08
C THR A 39 -12.16 -1.28 -11.98
N TYR A 40 -11.48 -2.16 -12.69
CA TYR A 40 -12.13 -3.20 -13.49
C TYR A 40 -12.99 -4.11 -12.62
N GLY A 41 -12.50 -4.54 -11.45
CA GLY A 41 -13.28 -5.38 -10.54
C GLY A 41 -14.54 -4.70 -10.00
N VAL A 42 -14.47 -3.39 -9.71
CA VAL A 42 -15.66 -2.58 -9.37
C VAL A 42 -16.62 -2.52 -10.56
N TYR A 43 -16.12 -2.31 -11.77
CA TYR A 43 -16.94 -2.24 -12.98
C TYR A 43 -17.62 -3.58 -13.33
N SER A 44 -16.93 -4.71 -13.19
CA SER A 44 -17.48 -6.04 -13.45
C SER A 44 -18.33 -6.58 -12.29
N GLY A 45 -18.32 -5.92 -11.13
CA GLY A 45 -18.99 -6.37 -9.91
C GLY A 45 -18.34 -7.57 -9.23
N THR A 46 -17.15 -7.97 -9.68
CA THR A 46 -16.39 -9.11 -9.15
C THR A 46 -14.90 -8.80 -9.14
N LEU A 47 -14.20 -9.13 -8.05
CA LEU A 47 -12.76 -8.94 -7.94
C LEU A 47 -12.09 -10.24 -7.53
N TYR A 48 -11.30 -10.81 -8.43
CA TYR A 48 -10.57 -12.05 -8.19
C TYR A 48 -9.23 -11.74 -7.51
N LEU A 49 -8.83 -12.58 -6.57
CA LEU A 49 -7.53 -12.48 -5.91
C LEU A 49 -6.90 -13.87 -5.81
N PRO A 50 -5.83 -14.15 -6.57
CA PRO A 50 -5.08 -15.38 -6.41
C PRO A 50 -4.27 -15.30 -5.13
N LEU A 51 -4.50 -16.23 -4.21
CA LEU A 51 -3.67 -16.45 -3.04
C LEU A 51 -2.70 -17.61 -3.35
N GLY A 52 -1.47 -17.59 -2.88
CA GLY A 52 -0.47 -18.61 -3.28
C GLY A 52 -0.90 -20.08 -3.04
N ARG A 53 -1.92 -20.34 -2.21
CA ARG A 53 -2.50 -21.66 -1.94
C ARG A 53 -4.01 -21.74 -2.20
N GLY A 54 -4.59 -20.81 -2.95
CA GLY A 54 -6.03 -20.79 -3.24
C GLY A 54 -6.47 -19.53 -3.97
N GLU A 55 -7.76 -19.29 -4.03
CA GLU A 55 -8.31 -18.11 -4.68
C GLU A 55 -9.47 -17.56 -3.88
N VAL A 56 -9.65 -16.24 -3.95
CA VAL A 56 -10.81 -15.57 -3.37
C VAL A 56 -11.41 -14.70 -4.45
N THR A 57 -12.68 -14.91 -4.75
CA THR A 57 -13.44 -14.00 -5.61
C THR A 57 -14.38 -13.18 -4.73
N PHE A 58 -14.13 -11.88 -4.67
CA PHE A 58 -15.01 -10.94 -3.99
C PHE A 58 -16.19 -10.60 -4.89
N GLN A 59 -17.38 -10.56 -4.31
CA GLN A 59 -18.63 -10.17 -4.98
C GLN A 59 -19.41 -9.18 -4.12
N GLY A 60 -20.29 -8.40 -4.76
CA GLY A 60 -21.13 -7.42 -4.07
C GLY A 60 -20.30 -6.39 -3.28
N ASN A 61 -20.66 -6.16 -2.01
CA ASN A 61 -20.00 -5.13 -1.20
C ASN A 61 -18.51 -5.41 -0.94
N ALA A 62 -18.09 -6.68 -0.93
CA ALA A 62 -16.70 -7.07 -0.70
C ALA A 62 -15.75 -6.54 -1.80
N VAL A 63 -16.26 -6.25 -3.00
CA VAL A 63 -15.49 -5.66 -4.10
C VAL A 63 -14.98 -4.27 -3.74
N TYR A 64 -15.80 -3.44 -3.09
CA TYR A 64 -15.38 -2.09 -2.70
C TYR A 64 -14.33 -2.10 -1.60
N PHE A 65 -14.46 -2.99 -0.60
CA PHE A 65 -13.49 -3.11 0.48
C PHE A 65 -12.15 -3.71 0.00
N SER A 66 -12.21 -4.72 -0.87
CA SER A 66 -11.00 -5.27 -1.50
C SER A 66 -10.33 -4.23 -2.40
N PHE A 67 -11.09 -3.45 -3.17
CA PHE A 67 -10.53 -2.34 -3.95
C PHE A 67 -9.88 -1.26 -3.07
N ALA A 68 -10.51 -0.90 -1.95
CA ALA A 68 -9.91 0.04 -0.99
C ALA A 68 -8.56 -0.47 -0.43
N ALA A 69 -8.43 -1.78 -0.18
CA ALA A 69 -7.16 -2.38 0.19
C ALA A 69 -6.11 -2.29 -0.93
N LEU A 70 -6.50 -2.49 -2.21
CA LEU A 70 -5.61 -2.30 -3.35
C LEU A 70 -5.15 -0.84 -3.50
N LEU A 71 -6.05 0.13 -3.26
CA LEU A 71 -5.71 1.56 -3.26
C LEU A 71 -4.67 1.91 -2.19
N LEU A 72 -4.82 1.37 -0.98
CA LEU A 72 -3.82 1.54 0.08
C LEU A 72 -2.49 0.85 -0.26
N GLY A 73 -2.53 -0.31 -0.92
CA GLY A 73 -1.33 -0.96 -1.46
C GLY A 73 -0.62 -0.09 -2.50
N ALA A 74 -1.36 0.50 -3.43
CA ALA A 74 -0.82 1.45 -4.42
C ALA A 74 -0.23 2.69 -3.74
N LEU A 75 -0.90 3.24 -2.72
CA LEU A 75 -0.40 4.37 -1.94
C LEU A 75 0.89 4.03 -1.18
N TYR A 76 0.98 2.83 -0.61
CA TYR A 76 2.21 2.34 0.03
C TYR A 76 3.40 2.37 -0.95
N LEU A 77 3.21 1.84 -2.16
CA LEU A 77 4.25 1.81 -3.20
C LEU A 77 4.61 3.23 -3.66
N LEU A 78 3.62 4.10 -3.78
CA LEU A 78 3.83 5.50 -4.15
C LEU A 78 4.68 6.23 -3.11
N ILE A 79 4.41 6.01 -1.82
CA ILE A 79 5.17 6.60 -0.72
C ILE A 79 6.63 6.14 -0.74
N GLU A 80 6.92 4.87 -1.06
CA GLU A 80 8.31 4.41 -1.25
C GLU A 80 9.02 5.11 -2.41
N ILE A 81 8.30 5.41 -3.50
CA ILE A 81 8.84 6.18 -4.61
C ILE A 81 9.12 7.62 -4.18
N ILE A 82 8.21 8.25 -3.43
CA ILE A 82 8.37 9.62 -2.92
C ILE A 82 9.57 9.71 -1.95
N ASP A 83 9.67 8.76 -1.01
CA ASP A 83 10.76 8.63 -0.03
C ASP A 83 12.14 8.58 -0.72
N HIS A 84 12.23 7.95 -1.89
CA HIS A 84 13.47 7.94 -2.68
C HIS A 84 13.83 9.31 -3.30
N TYR A 85 12.84 10.10 -3.70
CA TYR A 85 13.10 11.44 -4.24
C TYR A 85 13.27 12.49 -3.14
N ASP A 86 12.85 12.20 -1.91
CA ASP A 86 13.05 13.08 -0.76
C ASP A 86 14.47 12.95 -0.22
N LYS A 87 15.23 14.05 -0.26
CA LYS A 87 16.62 14.11 0.23
C LYS A 87 16.71 14.59 1.69
N ARG A 88 15.57 14.86 2.34
CA ARG A 88 15.52 15.33 3.73
C ARG A 88 15.73 14.16 4.69
N ASN A 89 16.28 14.43 5.87
CA ASN A 89 16.42 13.44 6.94
C ASN A 89 15.08 13.18 7.65
N ASN A 90 14.11 12.58 6.95
CA ASN A 90 12.76 12.30 7.45
C ASN A 90 12.33 10.84 7.26
N GLU A 91 13.29 9.93 7.09
CA GLU A 91 13.06 8.50 6.88
C GLU A 91 12.16 7.86 7.95
N PHE A 92 12.27 8.33 9.19
CA PHE A 92 11.44 7.82 10.29
C PHE A 92 9.95 8.07 10.03
N SER A 93 9.61 9.25 9.51
CA SER A 93 8.23 9.61 9.17
C SER A 93 7.70 8.72 8.04
N TYR A 94 8.50 8.51 6.99
CA TYR A 94 8.14 7.61 5.89
C TYR A 94 7.97 6.16 6.35
N LYS A 95 8.89 5.65 7.18
CA LYS A 95 8.78 4.29 7.76
C LYS A 95 7.49 4.13 8.57
N ARG A 96 7.14 5.11 9.41
CA ARG A 96 5.92 5.07 10.22
C ARG A 96 4.65 5.09 9.38
N ILE A 97 4.56 6.01 8.41
CA ILE A 97 3.38 6.13 7.53
C ILE A 97 3.22 4.87 6.67
N LYS A 98 4.31 4.35 6.10
CA LYS A 98 4.31 3.09 5.35
C LYS A 98 3.81 1.92 6.21
N GLY A 99 4.25 1.83 7.46
CA GLY A 99 3.80 0.81 8.41
C GLY A 99 2.28 0.88 8.66
N VAL A 100 1.75 2.08 8.91
CA VAL A 100 0.31 2.28 9.13
C VAL A 100 -0.51 1.92 7.90
N ILE A 101 -0.11 2.39 6.71
CA ILE A 101 -0.83 2.12 5.46
C ILE A 101 -0.81 0.63 5.13
N LYS A 102 0.36 -0.02 5.26
CA LYS A 102 0.48 -1.47 5.05
C LYS A 102 -0.40 -2.25 6.03
N GLY A 103 -0.39 -1.86 7.30
CA GLY A 103 -1.23 -2.46 8.34
C GLY A 103 -2.72 -2.33 8.04
N LEU A 104 -3.17 -1.13 7.66
CA LEU A 104 -4.56 -0.88 7.28
C LEU A 104 -4.97 -1.64 6.03
N ALA A 105 -4.12 -1.67 4.99
CA ALA A 105 -4.37 -2.42 3.77
C ALA A 105 -4.56 -3.92 4.08
N ALA A 106 -3.65 -4.49 4.87
CA ALA A 106 -3.70 -5.89 5.28
C ALA A 106 -4.94 -6.18 6.14
N LEU A 107 -5.25 -5.31 7.10
CA LEU A 107 -6.41 -5.46 7.98
C LEU A 107 -7.72 -5.48 7.17
N ILE A 108 -7.91 -4.51 6.28
CA ILE A 108 -9.11 -4.43 5.43
C ILE A 108 -9.19 -5.67 4.53
N LEU A 109 -8.09 -6.07 3.90
CA LEU A 109 -8.10 -7.22 3.00
C LEU A 109 -8.42 -8.52 3.74
N LEU A 110 -7.76 -8.79 4.87
CA LEU A 110 -7.99 -9.99 5.67
C LEU A 110 -9.41 -10.04 6.24
N PHE A 111 -9.92 -8.91 6.72
CA PHE A 111 -11.30 -8.80 7.18
C PHE A 111 -12.30 -9.07 6.05
N THR A 112 -12.04 -8.52 4.87
CA THR A 112 -12.89 -8.74 3.68
C THR A 112 -12.87 -10.20 3.25
N ILE A 113 -11.70 -10.85 3.25
CA ILE A 113 -11.56 -12.29 2.96
C ILE A 113 -12.32 -13.12 4.00
N ALA A 114 -12.15 -12.83 5.30
CA ALA A 114 -12.80 -13.57 6.37
C ALA A 114 -14.33 -13.50 6.28
N ILE A 115 -14.88 -12.30 6.04
CA ILE A 115 -16.33 -12.12 5.85
C ILE A 115 -16.80 -12.83 4.58
N SER A 116 -16.07 -12.69 3.47
CA SER A 116 -16.46 -13.32 2.20
C SER A 116 -16.48 -14.85 2.33
N ALA A 117 -15.50 -15.41 3.03
CA ALA A 117 -15.44 -16.85 3.33
C ALA A 117 -16.60 -17.29 4.24
N ALA A 118 -16.89 -16.54 5.31
CA ALA A 118 -17.99 -16.84 6.22
C ALA A 118 -19.35 -16.79 5.51
N LEU A 119 -19.62 -15.75 4.72
CA LEU A 119 -20.86 -15.63 3.95
C LEU A 119 -21.03 -16.75 2.90
N THR A 120 -19.93 -17.31 2.40
CA THR A 120 -19.97 -18.44 1.47
C THR A 120 -20.32 -19.76 2.18
N GLN A 121 -20.03 -19.90 3.48
CA GLN A 121 -20.34 -21.10 4.25
C GLN A 121 -21.80 -21.17 4.75
N GLU A 122 -22.50 -20.03 4.78
CA GLU A 122 -23.88 -19.90 5.24
C GLU A 122 -24.92 -20.08 4.11
N LEU A 123 -24.48 -20.34 2.87
CA LEU A 123 -25.29 -20.57 1.68
C LEU A 123 -25.31 -22.06 1.29
#